data_AF-A0A8B9K298-F1
#
_entry.id   AF-A0A8B9K298-F1
#
_cell.length_a   1.000
_cell.length_b   1.000
_cell.length_c   1.000
_cell.angle_alpha   90.00
_cell.angle_beta   90.00
_cell.angle_gamma   90.00
#
_symmetry.space_group_name_H-M   'P 1'
#
loop_
_entity.id
_entity.type
_entity.pdbx_description
1 polymer ?
#
loop_
_entity_poly.entity_id
_entity_poly.type
_entity_poly.pdbx_seq_one_letter_code
_entity_poly.pdbx_strand_id
1 'polypeptide(L)'
;IKSFFGYSVHPMWQEPLAIPGGERQSPIDISVRKSMFDPQLKPLVMKYDPRTCQQIWNNGYSFLVEYDDTTDKSIHSNLLSLEEQVMR
;
A
#
# COMPACT_ATOMS: atom_id res chain seq x y z
N ILE A 1 7.52 2.43 16.87
CA ILE A 1 6.24 1.71 17.05
C ILE A 1 6.35 0.92 18.35
N LYS A 2 5.64 1.30 19.42
CA LYS A 2 5.61 0.51 20.67
C LYS A 2 4.42 -0.43 20.60
N SER A 3 4.68 -1.73 20.75
CA SER A 3 3.65 -2.78 20.69
C SER A 3 2.68 -2.64 21.87
N PHE A 4 1.37 -2.64 21.59
CA PHE A 4 0.29 -2.55 22.59
C PHE A 4 -0.43 -3.89 22.85
N PHE A 5 -0.02 -4.97 22.19
CA PHE A 5 -0.55 -6.33 22.40
C PHE A 5 0.62 -7.31 22.32
N GLY A 6 0.61 -8.38 23.12
CA GLY A 6 1.76 -9.28 23.42
C GLY A 6 2.42 -10.06 22.27
N TYR A 7 2.44 -9.52 21.05
CA TYR A 7 3.24 -9.99 19.93
C TYR A 7 4.59 -9.27 19.90
N SER A 8 5.65 -10.05 19.64
CA SER A 8 6.99 -9.53 19.43
C SER A 8 6.99 -8.58 18.23
N VAL A 9 7.68 -7.45 18.36
CA VAL A 9 7.86 -6.49 17.27
C VAL A 9 8.63 -7.18 16.14
N HIS A 10 8.16 -7.06 14.90
CA HIS A 10 8.83 -7.65 13.73
C HIS A 10 10.31 -7.23 13.70
N PRO A 11 11.28 -8.14 13.46
CA PRO A 11 12.73 -7.84 13.47
C PRO A 11 13.14 -6.63 12.63
N MET A 12 12.52 -6.43 11.47
CA MET A 12 12.66 -5.21 10.63
C MET A 12 12.44 -3.88 11.38
N TRP A 13 11.72 -3.88 12.49
CA TRP A 13 11.43 -2.70 13.31
C TRP A 13 12.17 -2.69 14.66
N GLN A 14 13.13 -3.62 14.86
CA GLN A 14 13.95 -3.70 16.07
C GLN A 14 15.26 -2.89 15.97
N GLU A 15 15.80 -2.72 14.77
CA GLU A 15 17.00 -1.92 14.50
C GLU A 15 16.65 -0.44 14.26
N PRO A 16 17.63 0.49 14.24
CA PRO A 16 17.36 1.87 13.85
C PRO A 16 16.72 1.87 12.45
N LEU A 17 15.43 2.20 12.40
CA LEU A 17 14.73 2.36 11.13
C LEU A 17 15.49 3.42 10.32
N ALA A 18 15.64 3.21 9.01
CA ALA A 18 16.23 4.23 8.14
C ALA A 18 15.49 5.58 8.23
N ILE A 19 14.21 5.55 8.63
CA ILE A 19 13.37 6.72 8.94
C ILE A 19 12.64 6.47 10.27
N PRO A 20 13.26 6.74 11.43
CA PRO A 20 12.60 6.59 12.71
C PRO A 20 11.55 7.70 12.89
N GLY A 21 10.27 7.35 12.92
CA GLY A 21 9.21 8.26 13.38
C GLY A 21 8.96 9.49 12.49
N GLY A 22 9.13 9.39 11.18
CA GLY A 22 8.81 10.49 10.26
C GLY A 22 7.35 10.96 10.36
N GLU A 23 7.09 12.22 10.04
CA GLU A 23 5.78 12.89 10.15
C GLU A 23 4.65 12.28 9.30
N ARG A 24 4.95 11.28 8.46
CA ARG A 24 4.02 10.66 7.49
C ARG A 24 4.00 9.13 7.60
N GLN A 25 4.20 8.59 8.79
CA GLN A 25 4.13 7.14 9.03
C GLN A 25 2.68 6.63 9.01
N SER A 26 2.51 5.43 8.46
CA SER A 26 1.27 4.63 8.53
C SER A 26 1.45 3.46 9.51
N PRO A 27 0.37 2.85 10.03
CA PRO A 27 -1.03 3.25 9.87
C PRO A 27 -1.37 4.54 10.64
N ILE A 28 -2.43 5.23 10.24
CA ILE A 28 -3.02 6.36 10.97
C ILE A 28 -4.45 6.04 11.40
N ASP A 29 -4.92 6.71 12.45
CA ASP A 29 -6.33 6.70 12.81
C ASP A 29 -7.10 7.69 11.93
N ILE A 30 -7.98 7.17 11.07
CA ILE A 30 -8.74 7.98 10.11
C ILE A 30 -9.96 8.60 10.83
N SER A 31 -9.88 9.89 11.12
CA SER A 31 -11.01 10.64 11.65
C SER A 31 -11.91 11.15 10.53
N VAL A 32 -13.05 10.48 10.31
CA VAL A 32 -14.03 10.83 9.25
C VAL A 32 -14.45 12.30 9.29
N ARG A 33 -14.58 12.90 10.48
CA ARG A 33 -14.95 14.32 10.64
C ARG A 33 -13.86 15.30 10.22
N LYS A 34 -12.60 14.85 10.19
CA LYS A 34 -11.44 15.63 9.74
C LYS A 34 -11.06 15.30 8.28
N SER A 35 -11.69 14.29 7.67
CA SER A 35 -11.52 13.98 6.26
C SER A 35 -12.10 15.09 5.40
N MET A 36 -11.39 15.47 4.34
CA MET A 36 -11.85 16.44 3.36
C MET A 36 -12.39 15.71 2.14
N PHE A 37 -13.61 16.05 1.71
CA PHE A 37 -14.14 15.57 0.44
C PHE A 37 -13.48 16.34 -0.70
N ASP A 38 -12.89 15.61 -1.64
CA ASP A 38 -12.32 16.17 -2.85
C ASP A 38 -13.19 15.75 -4.06
N PRO A 39 -14.02 16.65 -4.62
CA PRO A 39 -14.88 16.36 -5.77
C PRO A 39 -14.11 16.16 -7.09
N GLN A 40 -12.82 16.49 -7.13
CA GLN A 40 -11.99 16.33 -8.32
C GLN A 40 -11.42 14.91 -8.44
N LEU A 41 -11.52 14.09 -7.39
CA LEU A 41 -11.10 12.69 -7.43
C LEU A 41 -11.94 11.89 -8.42
N LYS A 42 -11.26 11.26 -9.38
CA LYS A 42 -11.88 10.33 -10.32
C LYS A 42 -12.29 9.04 -9.58
N PRO A 43 -13.39 8.38 -10.00
CA PRO A 43 -13.77 7.09 -9.45
C PRO A 43 -12.62 6.08 -9.52
N LEU A 44 -12.44 5.33 -8.43
CA LEU A 44 -11.47 4.24 -8.37
C LEU A 44 -11.99 3.06 -9.20
N VAL A 45 -11.33 2.70 -10.30
CA VAL A 45 -11.64 1.50 -11.09
C VAL A 45 -10.54 0.47 -10.90
N MET A 46 -10.93 -0.69 -10.36
CA MET A 46 -10.04 -1.83 -10.16
C MET A 46 -10.22 -2.83 -11.29
N LYS A 47 -9.14 -3.13 -12.03
CA LYS A 47 -9.10 -4.19 -13.03
C LYS A 47 -8.07 -5.23 -12.60
N TYR A 48 -8.50 -6.46 -12.42
CA TYR A 48 -7.65 -7.58 -12.03
C TYR A 48 -7.71 -8.66 -13.10
N ASP A 49 -6.56 -9.05 -13.64
CA ASP A 49 -6.45 -10.24 -14.47
C ASP A 49 -6.01 -11.42 -13.59
N PRO A 50 -6.88 -12.39 -13.28
CA PRO A 50 -6.52 -13.52 -12.42
C PRO A 50 -5.39 -14.39 -13.00
N ARG A 51 -5.14 -14.29 -14.32
CA ARG A 51 -4.06 -15.02 -14.99
C ARG A 51 -2.67 -14.46 -14.67
N THR A 52 -2.58 -13.26 -14.09
CA THR A 52 -1.29 -12.71 -13.63
C THR A 52 -0.93 -13.20 -12.24
N CYS A 53 -1.80 -13.92 -11.51
CA CYS A 53 -1.46 -14.51 -10.23
C CYS A 53 -0.37 -15.58 -10.41
N GLN A 54 0.72 -15.47 -9.67
CA GLN A 54 1.88 -16.35 -9.79
C GLN A 54 1.97 -17.32 -8.61
N GLN A 55 2.24 -16.80 -7.41
CA GLN A 55 2.64 -17.62 -6.26
C GLN A 55 2.10 -17.04 -4.94
N ILE A 56 1.91 -17.92 -3.95
CA ILE A 56 1.60 -17.54 -2.57
C ILE A 56 2.79 -17.84 -1.68
N TRP A 57 3.17 -16.85 -0.87
CA TRP A 57 4.32 -16.91 0.02
C TRP A 57 3.88 -16.78 1.48
N ASN A 58 4.47 -17.58 2.36
CA ASN A 58 4.42 -17.35 3.81
C ASN A 58 5.82 -16.93 4.26
N ASN A 59 5.97 -15.67 4.68
CA ASN A 59 7.26 -15.14 5.15
C ASN A 59 7.44 -15.21 6.67
N GLY A 60 6.52 -15.87 7.39
CA GLY A 60 6.49 -15.94 8.85
C GLY A 60 5.73 -14.81 9.55
N TYR A 61 5.24 -13.82 8.80
CA TYR A 61 4.52 -12.65 9.34
C TYR A 61 3.19 -12.38 8.64
N SER A 62 3.13 -12.65 7.34
CA SER A 62 1.93 -12.54 6.52
C SER A 62 1.96 -13.58 5.39
N PHE A 63 0.80 -13.76 4.75
CA PHE A 63 0.73 -14.41 3.46
C PHE A 63 0.76 -13.33 2.37
N LEU A 64 1.65 -13.49 1.39
CA LEU A 64 1.75 -12.62 0.23
C LEU A 64 1.27 -13.38 -1.00
N VAL A 65 0.54 -12.71 -1.86
CA VAL A 65 0.18 -13.25 -3.18
C VAL A 65 0.87 -12.38 -4.21
N GLU A 66 1.69 -13.00 -5.04
CA GLU A 66 2.46 -12.34 -6.08
C GLU A 66 1.71 -12.35 -7.40
N TYR A 67 1.74 -11.21 -8.11
CA TYR A 67 1.16 -11.04 -9.42
C TYR A 67 2.22 -10.55 -10.40
N ASP A 68 2.14 -10.95 -11.67
CA ASP A 68 2.93 -10.38 -12.77
C ASP A 68 2.49 -8.93 -13.04
N ASP A 69 3.38 -7.99 -12.71
CA ASP A 69 3.22 -6.54 -12.87
C ASP A 69 4.05 -5.98 -14.04
N THR A 70 4.72 -6.83 -14.81
CA THR A 70 5.53 -6.41 -15.98
C THR A 70 4.67 -5.97 -17.16
N THR A 71 3.37 -6.21 -17.10
CA THR A 71 2.40 -5.82 -18.14
C THR A 71 1.21 -5.09 -17.50
N ASP A 72 0.61 -4.17 -18.26
CA ASP A 72 -0.52 -3.34 -17.85
C ASP A 72 -1.86 -4.13 -17.82
N LYS A 73 -1.83 -5.38 -17.34
CA LYS A 73 -2.99 -6.30 -17.31
C LYS A 73 -3.81 -6.16 -16.03
N SER A 74 -3.20 -5.63 -14.97
CA SER A 74 -3.84 -5.37 -13.68
C SER A 74 -3.63 -3.90 -13.28
N ILE A 75 -4.33 -3.01 -13.97
CA ILE A 75 -4.18 -1.56 -13.84
C ILE A 75 -5.06 -1.03 -12.72
N HIS A 76 -4.45 -0.25 -11.82
CA HIS A 76 -5.19 0.72 -11.04
C HIS A 76 -5.35 1.98 -11.91
N SER A 77 -6.53 2.22 -12.48
CA SER A 77 -6.72 3.22 -13.56
C SER A 77 -6.34 4.67 -13.19
N ASN A 78 -6.13 4.95 -11.90
CA ASN A 78 -5.67 6.24 -11.41
C ASN A 78 -4.14 6.42 -11.47
N LEU A 79 -3.35 5.35 -11.61
CA LEU A 79 -1.88 5.44 -11.68
C LEU A 79 -1.39 5.89 -13.06
N LEU A 80 -1.98 5.37 -14.15
CA LEU A 80 -1.68 5.83 -15.51
C LEU A 80 -2.01 7.32 -15.73
N SER A 81 -3.09 7.81 -15.11
CA SER A 81 -3.46 9.23 -15.17
C SER A 81 -2.48 10.13 -14.40
N LEU A 82 -1.80 9.60 -13.38
CA LEU A 82 -0.82 10.34 -12.58
C LEU A 82 0.54 10.40 -13.31
N GLU A 83 0.98 9.32 -13.97
CA GLU A 83 2.22 9.36 -14.76
C GLU A 83 2.12 10.32 -15.95
N GLU A 84 0.98 10.38 -16.63
CA GLU A 84 0.74 11.36 -17.71
C GLU A 84 0.63 12.81 -17.20
N GLN A 85 0.24 13.03 -15.94
CA GLN A 85 0.11 14.35 -15.33
C GLN A 85 1.38 14.84 -14.63
N VAL A 86 2.26 13.93 -14.17
CA VAL A 86 3.54 14.27 -13.53
C VAL A 86 4.65 14.52 -14.55
N MET A 87 4.49 14.08 -15.80
CA MET A 87 5.42 14.33 -16.91
C MET A 87 5.06 15.58 -17.75
N ARG A 88 4.22 16.48 -17.24
CA ARG A 88 3.99 17.83 -17.76
C ARG A 88 4.19 18.87 -16.66
#